data_AF-A0A4R0QUI1-F1
#
_entry.id   AF-A0A4R0QUI1-F1
#
_cell.length_a   1.000
_cell.length_b   1.000
_cell.length_c   1.000
_cell.angle_alpha   90.00
_cell.angle_beta   90.00
_cell.angle_gamma   90.00
#
_symmetry.space_group_name_H-M   'P 1'
#
loop_
_entity.id
_entity.type
_entity.pdbx_description
1 polymer ?
#
loop_
_entity_poly.entity_id
_entity_poly.type
_entity_poly.pdbx_seq_one_letter_code
_entity_poly.pdbx_strand_id
1 'polypeptide(L)' 'MSDPVSVSGSAAIEVTVASVGPQGPPGADGAGVPPGGAKGQVLVKSGEGDGEAVWADPPPPLEIDGGTF' A
#
# COMPACT_ATOMS: atom_id res chain seq x y z
N MET A 1 27.89 20.47 -35.39
CA MET A 1 26.47 20.85 -35.22
C MET A 1 25.67 19.63 -35.62
N SER A 2 24.83 19.09 -34.75
CA SER A 2 23.92 17.99 -35.12
C SER A 2 22.65 18.62 -35.65
N ASP A 3 22.36 18.39 -36.93
CA ASP A 3 21.12 18.88 -37.55
C ASP A 3 19.91 18.06 -37.07
N PRO A 4 18.75 18.69 -36.82
CA PRO A 4 17.55 17.96 -36.44
C PRO A 4 17.01 17.16 -37.62
N VAL A 5 16.62 15.91 -37.38
CA VAL A 5 15.92 15.07 -38.36
C VAL A 5 14.48 15.56 -38.50
N SER A 6 14.09 15.93 -39.73
CA SER A 6 12.68 16.16 -40.09
C SER A 6 12.05 14.88 -40.63
N VAL A 7 10.97 14.43 -39.99
CA VAL A 7 10.13 13.33 -40.48
C VAL A 7 8.88 13.93 -41.11
N SER A 8 8.63 13.65 -42.39
CA SER A 8 7.44 14.09 -43.11
C SER A 8 6.68 12.87 -43.63
N GLY A 9 5.49 12.63 -43.09
CA GLY A 9 4.63 11.50 -43.42
C GLY A 9 3.79 11.05 -42.22
N SER A 10 2.60 10.51 -42.47
CA SER A 10 1.74 9.93 -41.44
C SER A 10 2.00 8.43 -41.37
N ALA A 11 2.86 8.01 -40.45
CA ALA A 11 3.08 6.61 -40.11
C ALA A 11 2.68 6.37 -38.65
N ALA A 12 2.27 5.15 -38.33
CA ALA A 12 2.08 4.75 -36.94
C ALA A 12 3.44 4.80 -36.22
N ILE A 13 3.51 5.58 -35.13
CA ILE A 13 4.70 5.63 -34.29
C ILE A 13 4.48 4.58 -33.20
N GLU A 14 5.27 3.50 -33.22
CA GLU A 14 5.30 2.53 -32.13
C GLU A 14 6.26 3.03 -31.06
N VAL A 15 5.72 3.46 -29.92
CA VAL A 15 6.49 3.82 -28.75
C VAL A 15 6.57 2.60 -27.84
N THR A 16 7.74 1.95 -27.83
CA THR A 16 8.00 0.81 -26.93
C THR A 16 8.67 1.33 -25.66
N VAL A 17 8.01 1.18 -24.51
CA VAL A 17 8.68 1.37 -23.22
C VAL A 17 9.67 0.22 -23.04
N ALA A 18 10.96 0.51 -23.17
CA ALA A 18 12.02 -0.51 -23.10
C ALA A 18 12.09 -1.22 -21.74
N SER A 19 11.82 -0.50 -20.65
CA SER A 19 11.62 -1.06 -19.32
C SER A 19 11.06 0.02 -18.39
N VAL A 20 10.27 -0.40 -17.40
CA VAL A 20 9.96 0.42 -16.23
C VAL A 20 11.13 0.25 -15.25
N GLY A 21 11.59 1.34 -14.64
CA GLY A 21 12.64 1.27 -13.61
C GLY A 21 12.24 0.37 -12.43
N PRO A 22 13.22 -0.10 -11.64
CA PRO A 22 12.91 -0.92 -10.47
C PRO A 22 12.00 -0.15 -9.51
N GLN A 23 11.09 -0.87 -8.85
CA GLN A 23 10.36 -0.32 -7.71
C GLN A 23 11.38 0.17 -6.67
N GLY A 24 11.13 1.34 -6.08
CA GLY A 24 11.93 1.83 -4.97
C GLY A 24 11.92 0.85 -3.77
N PRO A 25 12.84 1.02 -2.81
CA PRO A 25 12.79 0.26 -1.57
C PRO A 25 11.43 0.44 -0.90
N PRO A 26 10.93 -0.57 -0.16
CA PRO A 26 9.78 -0.38 0.72
C PRO A 26 9.96 0.86 1.59
N GLY A 27 8.88 1.60 1.83
CA GLY A 27 8.88 2.70 2.79
C GLY A 27 9.27 2.19 4.18
N ALA A 28 9.79 3.07 5.03
CA ALA A 28 10.05 2.75 6.42
C ALA A 28 8.75 2.28 7.10
N ASP A 29 8.88 1.40 8.08
CA ASP A 29 7.76 1.00 8.93
C ASP A 29 7.12 2.26 9.55
N GLY A 30 5.78 2.32 9.52
CA GLY A 30 5.05 3.42 10.12
C GLY A 30 5.33 3.48 11.62
N ALA A 31 5.79 4.63 12.13
CA ALA A 31 5.96 4.83 13.56
C ALA A 31 4.63 4.55 14.29
N GLY A 32 4.64 3.63 15.25
CA GLY A 32 3.45 3.23 16.02
C GLY A 32 2.66 2.03 15.46
N VAL A 33 3.11 1.43 14.36
CA VAL A 33 2.57 0.14 13.88
C VAL A 33 3.58 -0.97 14.19
N PRO A 34 3.24 -1.97 15.02
CA PRO A 34 4.11 -3.10 15.29
C PRO A 34 4.40 -3.91 14.02
N PRO A 35 5.64 -4.40 13.84
CA PRO A 35 5.98 -5.24 12.70
C PRO A 35 5.16 -6.56 12.70
N GLY A 36 4.83 -7.05 11.51
CA GLY A 36 4.20 -8.37 11.32
C GLY A 36 2.67 -8.35 11.32
N GLY A 37 2.09 -9.21 12.17
CA GLY A 37 0.66 -9.54 12.18
C GLY A 37 0.32 -10.79 11.37
N ALA A 38 -0.63 -11.59 11.86
CA ALA A 38 -1.20 -12.71 11.13
C ALA A 38 -2.42 -12.27 10.32
N LYS A 39 -2.71 -12.98 9.22
CA LYS A 39 -3.90 -12.72 8.41
C LYS A 39 -5.15 -12.80 9.28
N GLY A 40 -5.96 -11.74 9.27
CA GLY A 40 -7.19 -11.65 10.05
C GLY A 40 -7.05 -10.90 11.36
N GLN A 41 -5.82 -10.59 11.80
CA GLN A 41 -5.60 -9.75 12.98
C GLN A 41 -5.83 -8.27 12.68
N VAL A 42 -6.20 -7.54 13.72
CA VAL A 42 -6.43 -6.10 13.71
C VAL A 42 -5.51 -5.40 14.70
N LEU A 43 -5.20 -4.13 14.43
CA LEU A 43 -4.50 -3.28 15.39
C LEU A 43 -5.45 -2.84 16.50
N VAL A 44 -5.04 -3.08 17.74
CA VAL A 44 -5.75 -2.66 18.94
C VAL A 44 -4.86 -1.72 19.74
N LYS A 45 -5.42 -0.59 20.20
CA LYS A 45 -4.71 0.32 21.10
C LYS A 45 -4.47 -0.39 22.43
N SER A 46 -3.20 -0.55 22.80
CA SER A 46 -2.79 -1.34 23.97
C SER A 46 -2.56 -0.51 25.23
N GLY A 47 -2.40 0.81 25.08
CA GLY A 47 -2.13 1.70 26.21
C GLY A 47 -2.54 3.15 25.92
N GLU A 48 -2.22 4.06 26.83
CA GLU A 48 -2.62 5.47 26.77
C GLU A 48 -1.67 6.32 25.92
N GLY A 49 -0.44 5.87 25.71
CA GLY A 49 0.59 6.60 24.96
C GLY A 49 0.36 6.62 23.44
N ASP A 50 1.01 7.56 22.77
CA ASP A 50 0.97 7.67 21.31
C ASP A 50 1.67 6.48 20.65
N GLY A 51 1.01 5.85 19.68
CA GLY A 51 1.57 4.71 18.94
C GLY A 51 1.59 3.38 19.72
N GLU A 52 0.99 3.31 20.92
CA GLU A 52 0.85 2.06 21.66
C GLU A 52 -0.27 1.19 21.04
N ALA A 53 0.12 0.34 20.08
CA ALA A 53 -0.77 -0.62 19.43
C ALA A 53 -0.16 -2.03 19.42
N VAL A 54 -1.02 -3.04 19.33
CA VAL A 54 -0.64 -4.47 19.21
C VAL A 54 -1.54 -5.17 18.19
N TRP A 55 -1.04 -6.24 17.58
CA TRP A 55 -1.85 -7.16 16.79
C TRP A 55 -2.67 -8.07 17.70
N ALA A 56 -3.98 -8.10 17.49
CA ALA A 56 -4.89 -8.99 18.21
C ALA A 56 -5.93 -9.59 17.24
N ASP A 57 -6.52 -10.71 17.64
CA ASP A 57 -7.70 -11.23 16.95
C ASP A 57 -8.87 -10.26 17.12
N PRO A 58 -9.71 -10.08 16.09
CA PRO A 58 -10.86 -9.19 16.19
C PRO A 58 -11.78 -9.68 17.32
N PRO A 59 -12.38 -8.75 18.09
CA PRO A 59 -13.39 -9.14 19.07
C PRO A 59 -14.51 -9.90 18.34
N PRO A 60 -15.15 -10.88 19.01
CA PRO A 60 -16.33 -11.51 18.44
C PRO A 60 -17.35 -10.42 18.08
N PRO A 61 -18.20 -10.64 17.06
CA PRO A 61 -19.37 -9.79 16.84
C PRO A 61 -20.06 -9.61 18.18
N LEU A 62 -20.49 -8.38 18.48
CA LEU A 62 -21.32 -8.17 19.66
C LEU A 62 -22.54 -9.08 19.52
N GLU A 63 -22.67 -10.07 20.38
CA GLU A 63 -23.96 -10.70 20.63
C GLU A 63 -24.80 -9.63 21.32
N ILE A 64 -25.47 -8.80 20.52
CA ILE A 64 -26.58 -8.02 21.04
C ILE A 64 -27.63 -9.06 21.37
N ASP A 65 -27.79 -9.34 22.66
CA ASP A 65 -28.68 -10.35 23.23
C ASP A 65 -30.15 -10.15 22.76
N GLY A 66 -30.44 -10.57 21.53
CA GLY A 66 -31.73 -10.43 20.85
C GLY A 66 -31.91 -9.27 19.85
N GLY A 67 -30.87 -8.75 19.20
CA GLY A 67 -31.00 -7.60 18.28
C GLY A 67 -30.47 -7.81 16.87
N THR A 68 -31.30 -8.32 15.97
CA THR A 68 -31.11 -8.39 14.50
C THR A 68 -30.65 -7.06 13.89
N PHE A 69 -29.68 -7.12 12.98
CA PHE A 69 -29.61 -6.25 11.79
C PHE A 69 -29.57 -7.14 10.55
#